data_AF-A0A6M3J0P7-F1
#
_entry.id   AF-A0A6M3J0P7-F1
#
_cell.length_a   1.000
_cell.length_b   1.000
_cell.length_c   1.000
_cell.angle_alpha   90.00
_cell.angle_beta   90.00
_cell.angle_gamma   90.00
#
_symmetry.space_group_name_H-M   'P 1'
#
loop_
_entity.id
_entity.type
_entity.pdbx_description
1 polymer ?
#
loop_
_entity_poly.entity_id
_entity_poly.type
_entity_poly.pdbx_seq_one_letter_code
_entity_poly.pdbx_strand_id
1 'polypeptide(L)'
;MKPVYQTIFGDALGDCFRACVASIFEFPIEDMPNFWEHTQDVEEFWKLNDSWISKNKGYRCISFQFDPEDRHLVDGILCIACAKSPRGDMGHAVVWLDGVLHDPHPSSDGLAEEPDTFTLFIPLTINLTKG
;
A
#
# COMPACT_ATOMS: atom_id res chain seq x y z
N MET A 1 1.17 10.36 8.98
CA MET A 1 1.26 10.14 7.53
C MET A 1 1.51 11.47 6.85
N LYS A 2 2.34 11.46 5.80
CA LYS A 2 2.63 12.61 4.93
C LYS A 2 2.32 12.22 3.49
N PRO A 3 1.41 12.89 2.76
CA PRO A 3 1.09 12.52 1.38
C PRO A 3 2.32 12.49 0.46
N VAL A 4 2.48 11.39 -0.28
CA VAL A 4 3.45 11.22 -1.35
C VAL A 4 2.69 10.76 -2.59
N TYR A 5 2.92 11.44 -3.71
CA TYR A 5 2.28 11.11 -4.99
C TYR A 5 3.11 10.11 -5.77
N GLN A 6 2.42 9.27 -6.55
CA GLN A 6 3.05 8.36 -7.49
C GLN A 6 3.78 9.17 -8.58
N THR A 7 4.91 8.64 -9.04
CA THR A 7 5.74 9.30 -10.05
C THR A 7 5.69 8.60 -11.41
N ILE A 8 5.21 7.36 -11.42
CA ILE A 8 5.14 6.49 -12.59
C ILE A 8 3.69 6.00 -12.73
N PHE A 9 3.17 6.09 -13.94
CA PHE A 9 1.77 5.78 -14.26
C PHE A 9 1.67 4.58 -15.20
N GLY A 10 0.55 3.85 -15.13
CA GLY A 10 0.19 2.79 -16.07
C GLY A 10 0.57 1.37 -15.64
N ASP A 11 -0.01 0.40 -16.36
CA ASP A 11 -0.11 -1.03 -15.98
C ASP A 11 1.23 -1.74 -15.86
N ALA A 12 2.23 -1.28 -16.60
CA ALA A 12 3.51 -1.99 -16.69
C ALA A 12 4.49 -1.61 -15.59
N LEU A 13 4.43 -0.40 -15.02
CA LEU A 13 5.47 0.15 -14.11
C LEU A 13 4.92 1.05 -12.99
N GLY A 14 3.59 1.18 -12.85
CA GLY A 14 2.98 2.11 -11.89
C GLY A 14 3.46 1.90 -10.46
N ASP A 15 3.73 3.01 -9.75
CA ASP A 15 4.33 3.01 -8.42
C ASP A 15 3.37 3.47 -7.30
N CYS A 16 2.05 3.32 -7.51
CA CYS A 16 1.01 3.71 -6.54
C CYS A 16 1.18 3.03 -5.17
N PHE A 17 1.51 1.72 -5.14
CA PHE A 17 1.79 1.02 -3.89
C PHE A 17 3.02 1.59 -3.17
N ARG A 18 4.11 1.84 -3.91
CA ARG A 18 5.33 2.48 -3.38
C ARG A 18 5.03 3.85 -2.78
N ALA A 19 4.22 4.66 -3.45
CA ALA A 19 3.79 5.97 -2.96
C ALA A 19 2.94 5.88 -1.68
N CYS A 20 2.07 4.86 -1.56
CA CYS A 20 1.32 4.61 -0.33
C CYS A 20 2.24 4.23 0.85
N VAL A 21 3.20 3.33 0.61
CA VAL A 21 4.22 2.95 1.61
C VAL A 21 5.04 4.19 2.04
N ALA A 22 5.51 4.98 1.08
CA ALA A 22 6.21 6.24 1.32
C ALA A 22 5.38 7.24 2.13
N SER A 23 4.07 7.28 1.89
CA SER A 23 3.14 8.17 2.61
C SER A 23 2.94 7.75 4.08
N ILE A 24 2.77 6.45 4.32
CA ILE A 24 2.54 5.89 5.66
C ILE A 24 3.79 6.02 6.53
N PHE A 25 4.97 5.69 5.97
CA PHE A 25 6.24 5.72 6.70
C PHE A 25 7.04 7.02 6.51
N GLU A 26 6.45 8.01 5.85
CA GLU A 26 6.94 9.40 5.73
C GLU A 26 8.37 9.53 5.21
N PHE A 27 8.67 8.90 4.08
CA PHE A 27 9.99 8.98 3.43
C PHE A 27 9.88 9.38 1.94
N PRO A 28 10.94 9.95 1.32
CA PRO A 28 10.97 10.24 -0.11
C PRO A 28 10.75 9.00 -0.97
N ILE A 29 9.92 9.06 -2.01
CA ILE A 29 9.56 7.89 -2.82
C ILE A 29 10.78 7.21 -3.46
N GLU A 30 11.83 7.99 -3.75
CA GLU A 30 13.11 7.55 -4.32
C GLU A 30 13.93 6.62 -3.41
N ASP A 31 13.70 6.63 -2.09
CA ASP A 31 14.44 5.75 -1.17
C ASP A 31 14.03 4.28 -1.34
N MET A 32 12.83 4.03 -1.87
CA MET A 32 12.32 2.69 -2.15
C MET A 32 12.41 2.40 -3.65
N PRO A 33 13.10 1.33 -4.07
CA PRO A 33 13.13 0.93 -5.47
C PRO A 33 11.72 0.64 -6.01
N ASN A 34 11.49 0.89 -7.30
CA ASN A 34 10.31 0.37 -7.98
C ASN A 34 10.55 -1.12 -8.29
N PHE A 35 10.12 -2.01 -7.39
CA PHE A 35 10.38 -3.44 -7.56
C PHE A 35 9.72 -4.05 -8.80
N TRP A 36 8.61 -3.46 -9.27
CA TRP A 36 7.92 -3.96 -10.46
C TRP A 36 8.74 -3.74 -11.75
N GLU A 37 9.53 -2.67 -11.82
CA GLU A 37 10.50 -2.44 -12.91
C GLU A 37 11.56 -3.54 -13.01
N HIS A 38 11.83 -4.26 -11.92
CA HIS A 38 12.90 -5.24 -11.84
C HIS A 38 12.41 -6.68 -12.00
N THR A 39 11.21 -7.00 -11.51
CA THR A 39 10.73 -8.39 -11.45
C THR A 39 9.75 -8.74 -12.54
N GLN A 40 8.75 -7.87 -12.79
CA GLN A 40 7.52 -8.20 -13.54
C GLN A 40 6.89 -9.54 -13.11
N ASP A 41 7.13 -9.92 -11.85
CA ASP A 41 6.67 -11.14 -11.21
C ASP A 41 5.99 -10.77 -9.89
N VAL A 42 4.75 -11.21 -9.73
CA VAL A 42 3.87 -10.80 -8.61
C VAL A 42 4.40 -11.33 -7.28
N GLU A 43 4.86 -12.58 -7.23
CA GLU A 43 5.36 -13.19 -6.00
C GLU A 43 6.65 -12.50 -5.54
N GLU A 44 7.58 -12.31 -6.46
CA GLU A 44 8.85 -11.64 -6.16
C GLU A 44 8.64 -10.15 -5.85
N PHE A 45 7.67 -9.48 -6.50
CA PHE A 45 7.29 -8.11 -6.17
C PHE A 45 6.89 -8.00 -4.69
N TRP A 46 5.95 -8.82 -4.23
CA TRP A 46 5.49 -8.77 -2.84
C TRP A 46 6.61 -9.12 -1.84
N LYS A 47 7.42 -10.13 -2.17
CA LYS A 47 8.57 -10.53 -1.36
C LYS A 47 9.63 -9.42 -1.23
N LEU A 48 9.93 -8.70 -2.31
CA LEU A 48 10.88 -7.58 -2.28
C LEU A 48 10.33 -6.38 -1.50
N ASN A 49 9.04 -6.05 -1.68
CA ASN A 49 8.37 -5.01 -0.89
C ASN A 49 8.44 -5.33 0.61
N ASP A 50 8.02 -6.53 1.03
CA ASP A 50 8.08 -6.94 2.43
C ASP A 50 9.52 -6.94 2.96
N SER A 51 10.48 -7.46 2.19
CA SER A 51 11.90 -7.49 2.58
C SER A 51 12.46 -6.09 2.82
N TRP A 52 12.14 -5.14 1.93
CA TRP A 52 12.60 -3.76 2.06
C TRP A 52 11.95 -3.07 3.26
N ILE A 53 10.64 -3.19 3.42
CA ILE A 53 9.89 -2.56 4.52
C ILE A 53 10.35 -3.14 5.87
N SER A 54 10.58 -4.45 5.92
CA SER A 54 11.13 -5.14 7.08
C SER A 54 12.50 -4.61 7.49
N LYS A 55 13.43 -4.51 6.53
CA LYS A 55 14.81 -4.09 6.80
C LYS A 55 14.93 -2.61 7.13
N ASN A 56 14.15 -1.76 6.47
CA ASN A 56 14.31 -0.31 6.55
C ASN A 56 13.35 0.37 7.51
N LYS A 57 12.17 -0.23 7.76
CA LYS A 57 11.12 0.36 8.59
C LYS A 57 10.79 -0.47 9.82
N GLY A 58 11.18 -1.74 9.87
CA GLY A 58 10.94 -2.62 11.02
C GLY A 58 9.51 -3.19 11.08
N TYR A 59 8.83 -3.32 9.94
CA TYR A 59 7.47 -3.86 9.83
C TYR A 59 7.41 -5.00 8.82
N ARG A 60 6.49 -5.95 9.01
CA ARG A 60 6.04 -6.89 7.98
C ARG A 60 4.81 -6.36 7.28
N CYS A 61 4.68 -6.68 6.01
CA CYS A 61 3.49 -6.43 5.22
C CYS A 61 2.67 -7.70 5.14
N ILE A 62 1.40 -7.63 5.51
CA ILE A 62 0.47 -8.75 5.35
C ILE A 62 -0.72 -8.27 4.56
N SER A 63 -0.90 -8.85 3.38
CA SER A 63 -2.03 -8.55 2.50
C SER A 63 -3.11 -9.62 2.66
N PHE A 64 -4.34 -9.17 2.86
CA PHE A 64 -5.52 -10.03 2.96
C PHE A 64 -6.54 -9.58 1.93
N GLN A 65 -7.28 -10.54 1.39
CA GLN A 65 -8.55 -10.24 0.74
C GLN A 65 -9.66 -10.37 1.76
N PHE A 66 -10.51 -9.35 1.85
CA PHE A 66 -11.68 -9.36 2.73
C PHE A 66 -12.95 -9.31 1.90
N ASP A 67 -13.89 -10.19 2.22
CA ASP A 67 -15.26 -10.03 1.80
C ASP A 67 -15.85 -8.75 2.44
N PRO A 68 -16.83 -8.08 1.81
CA PRO A 68 -17.37 -6.82 2.31
C PRO A 68 -17.84 -6.86 3.78
N GLU A 69 -18.40 -7.97 4.24
CA GLU A 69 -18.83 -8.19 5.62
C GLU A 69 -17.67 -8.20 6.65
N ASP A 70 -16.47 -8.56 6.24
CA ASP A 70 -15.29 -8.71 7.10
C ASP A 70 -14.42 -7.44 7.16
N ARG A 71 -14.79 -6.38 6.44
CA ARG A 71 -14.01 -5.12 6.41
C ARG A 71 -13.90 -4.42 7.76
N HIS A 72 -14.81 -4.72 8.69
CA HIS A 72 -14.73 -4.24 10.06
C HIS A 72 -13.41 -4.63 10.75
N LEU A 73 -12.68 -5.65 10.25
CA LEU A 73 -11.37 -6.06 10.75
C LEU A 73 -10.27 -5.01 10.52
N VAL A 74 -10.50 -4.03 9.64
CA VAL A 74 -9.55 -2.94 9.38
C VAL A 74 -10.04 -1.56 9.87
N ASP A 75 -11.17 -1.51 10.59
CA ASP A 75 -11.70 -0.27 11.15
C ASP A 75 -10.70 0.38 12.12
N GLY A 76 -10.44 1.67 11.94
CA GLY A 76 -9.48 2.45 12.70
C GLY A 76 -8.01 2.08 12.45
N ILE A 77 -7.72 1.20 11.47
CA ILE A 77 -6.36 0.77 11.13
C ILE A 77 -5.88 1.50 9.88
N LEU A 78 -4.78 2.25 10.02
CA LEU A 78 -4.09 2.85 8.88
C LEU A 78 -3.43 1.75 8.04
N CYS A 79 -3.89 1.58 6.81
CA CYS A 79 -3.45 0.51 5.92
C CYS A 79 -3.39 0.97 4.46
N ILE A 80 -3.05 0.06 3.55
CA ILE A 80 -3.21 0.27 2.11
C ILE A 80 -4.41 -0.55 1.65
N ALA A 81 -5.29 0.04 0.85
CA ALA A 81 -6.38 -0.66 0.19
C ALA A 81 -6.14 -0.69 -1.32
N CYS A 82 -6.49 -1.80 -1.98
CA CYS A 82 -6.38 -1.98 -3.41
C CYS A 82 -7.71 -2.41 -4.02
N ALA A 83 -8.00 -1.87 -5.21
CA ALA A 83 -9.14 -2.26 -6.05
C ALA A 83 -8.88 -1.84 -7.51
N LYS A 84 -9.85 -2.04 -8.39
CA LYS A 84 -9.79 -1.51 -9.76
C LYS A 84 -9.67 0.02 -9.79
N SER A 85 -8.82 0.51 -10.69
CA SER A 85 -8.62 1.91 -11.03
C SER A 85 -9.77 2.44 -11.90
N PRO A 86 -10.37 3.63 -11.66
CA PRO A 86 -11.28 4.28 -12.61
C PRO A 86 -10.57 4.75 -13.89
N ARG A 87 -9.25 4.64 -13.96
CA ARG A 87 -8.41 5.16 -15.05
C ARG A 87 -8.00 4.08 -16.06
N GLY A 88 -8.50 2.85 -15.93
CA GLY A 88 -8.20 1.75 -16.85
C GLY A 88 -8.47 0.37 -16.25
N ASP A 89 -8.07 -0.67 -16.96
CA ASP A 89 -8.23 -2.06 -16.51
C ASP A 89 -7.03 -2.53 -15.69
N MET A 90 -6.76 -1.81 -14.60
CA MET A 90 -5.58 -2.00 -13.75
C MET A 90 -5.93 -1.88 -12.27
N GLY A 91 -5.13 -2.52 -11.40
CA GLY A 91 -5.22 -2.33 -9.96
C GLY A 91 -4.67 -0.96 -9.53
N HIS A 92 -5.22 -0.42 -8.46
CA HIS A 92 -4.76 0.83 -7.86
C HIS A 92 -4.69 0.71 -6.34
N ALA A 93 -3.64 1.25 -5.74
CA ALA A 93 -3.43 1.28 -4.30
C ALA A 93 -3.67 2.68 -3.76
N VAL A 94 -4.37 2.78 -2.63
CA VAL A 94 -4.62 4.00 -1.87
C VAL A 94 -4.27 3.81 -0.40
N VAL A 95 -3.95 4.89 0.31
CA VAL A 95 -3.87 4.87 1.77
C VAL A 95 -5.30 4.89 2.32
N TRP A 96 -5.59 3.98 3.23
CA TRP A 96 -6.90 3.76 3.80
C TRP A 96 -6.90 3.97 5.32
N LEU A 97 -7.92 4.67 5.80
CA LEU A 97 -8.30 4.77 7.21
C LEU A 97 -9.78 5.12 7.26
N ASP A 98 -10.63 4.13 7.53
CA ASP A 98 -12.09 4.26 7.52
C ASP A 98 -12.64 4.88 6.21
N GLY A 99 -11.95 4.61 5.10
CA GLY A 99 -12.16 5.24 3.80
C GLY A 99 -10.84 5.61 3.12
N VAL A 100 -10.93 6.14 1.90
CA VAL A 100 -9.77 6.65 1.17
C VAL A 100 -9.23 7.88 1.89
N LEU A 101 -8.07 7.73 2.53
CA LEU A 101 -7.40 8.81 3.25
C LEU A 101 -6.45 9.59 2.33
N HIS A 102 -5.75 8.90 1.42
CA HIS A 102 -4.90 9.51 0.41
C HIS A 102 -4.82 8.62 -0.84
N ASP A 103 -5.12 9.21 -1.99
CA ASP A 103 -4.90 8.61 -3.30
C ASP A 103 -3.57 9.15 -3.87
N PRO A 104 -2.55 8.30 -4.09
CA PRO A 104 -1.27 8.74 -4.64
C PRO A 104 -1.35 9.20 -6.10
N HIS A 105 -2.46 8.94 -6.81
CA HIS A 105 -2.69 9.48 -8.13
C HIS A 105 -3.04 10.98 -8.04
N PRO A 106 -2.43 11.87 -8.85
CA PRO A 106 -2.68 13.32 -8.79
C PRO A 106 -4.12 13.75 -9.07
N SER A 107 -4.93 12.91 -9.74
CA SER A 107 -6.35 13.20 -9.95
C SER A 107 -7.20 12.97 -8.69
N SER A 108 -6.71 12.11 -7.78
CA SER A 108 -7.40 11.73 -6.54
C SER A 108 -8.82 11.20 -6.75
N ASP A 109 -9.09 10.53 -7.89
CA ASP A 109 -10.40 9.95 -8.18
C ASP A 109 -10.70 8.67 -7.37
N GLY A 110 -9.74 8.18 -6.57
CA GLY A 110 -9.90 7.03 -5.70
C GLY A 110 -9.93 5.69 -6.46
N LEU A 111 -10.87 4.84 -6.10
CA LEU A 111 -11.07 3.47 -6.60
C LEU A 111 -12.40 3.37 -7.37
N ALA A 112 -12.45 2.53 -8.40
CA ALA A 112 -13.64 2.36 -9.26
C ALA A 112 -14.69 1.46 -8.61
N GLU A 113 -14.22 0.61 -7.71
CA GLU A 113 -15.00 -0.34 -6.97
C GLU A 113 -14.52 -0.37 -5.52
N GLU A 114 -15.33 -1.00 -4.70
CA GLU A 114 -15.04 -1.21 -3.31
C GLU A 114 -13.79 -2.10 -3.13
N PRO A 115 -12.80 -1.73 -2.30
CA PRO A 115 -11.56 -2.48 -2.17
C PRO A 115 -11.77 -3.89 -1.61
N ASP A 116 -11.13 -4.86 -2.24
CA ASP A 116 -11.14 -6.26 -1.82
C ASP A 116 -9.86 -6.66 -1.11
N THR A 117 -8.77 -5.92 -1.30
CA THR A 117 -7.43 -6.27 -0.82
C THR A 117 -6.90 -5.18 0.09
N PHE A 118 -6.43 -5.57 1.27
CA PHE A 118 -5.87 -4.66 2.26
C PHE A 118 -4.50 -5.14 2.74
N THR A 119 -3.52 -4.24 2.77
CA THR A 119 -2.18 -4.50 3.31
C THR A 119 -2.01 -3.82 4.65
N LEU A 120 -1.80 -4.63 5.69
CA LEU A 120 -1.50 -4.21 7.05
C LEU A 120 0.00 -4.21 7.31
N PHE A 121 0.47 -3.31 8.19
CA PHE A 121 1.86 -3.23 8.61
C PHE A 121 2.01 -3.65 10.08
N ILE A 122 2.68 -4.77 10.32
CA ILE A 122 2.84 -5.33 11.66
C ILE A 122 4.27 -5.08 12.16
N PRO A 123 4.48 -4.42 13.31
CA PRO A 123 5.82 -4.14 13.81
C PRO A 123 6.55 -5.45 14.16
N LEU A 124 7.82 -5.53 13.78
CA LEU A 124 8.68 -6.70 14.03
C LEU A 124 9.16 -6.80 15.48
N THR A 125 9.17 -5.67 16.17
CA THR A 125 9.50 -5.60 17.59
C THR A 125 8.33 -4.94 18.30
N ILE A 126 7.75 -5.69 19.23
CA ILE A 126 6.70 -5.18 20.11
C ILE A 126 7.39 -4.81 21.41
N ASN A 127 7.57 -3.52 21.66
CA ASN A 127 7.94 -3.06 23.00
C ASN A 127 6.72 -3.24 23.89
N LEU A 128 6.65 -4.38 24.59
CA LEU A 128 5.67 -4.57 25.65
C LEU A 128 6.05 -3.62 26.79
N THR A 129 5.43 -2.44 26.83
CA THR A 129 5.43 -1.63 28.04
C THR A 129 4.74 -2.46 29.10
N LYS A 130 5.50 -2.96 30.08
CA LYS A 130 4.92 -3.54 31.30
C LYS A 130 4.09 -2.43 31.94
N GLY A 131 2.77 -2.59 31.92
CA GLY A 131 1.84 -1.81 32.74
C GLY A 131 2.05 -2.08 34.21
#